data_AF-A0A924U4I2-F1
#
_entry.id   AF-A0A924U4I2-F1
#
_cell.length_a   1.000
_cell.length_b   1.000
_cell.length_c   1.000
_cell.angle_alpha   90.00
_cell.angle_beta   90.00
_cell.angle_gamma   90.00
#
_symmetry.space_group_name_H-M   'P 1'
#
loop_
_entity.id
_entity.type
_entity.pdbx_description
1 polymer ?
#
loop_
_entity_poly.entity_id
_entity_poly.type
_entity_poly.pdbx_seq_one_letter_code
_entity_poly.pdbx_strand_id
1 'polypeptide(L)'
;MNAATNSMLLSIRDLRVAFRVGKVGGVMKRVQAVGRGDGGVSFDVPENTTVALVGESGSGKSVTAMSILNLLPDNAERHGAITFRGRDMLAATTADLQTLRGREIACVFQDPMTSLNPVFSVGQQICEPLVKHLGLSARQAMARAQELLAEVGMPEPKRRLSSYPHQLSGGQQQRVMIAMALACEPKLLIADEPTTALDVTIQRQILELLAGLKSRYRMSMLFISHDLGVVGEIADQVVVMRQGTVREQGPVAGIFADPKDAYTKALLACRPTLDQRAPRLRVIDDHIAGRSDSAVQSAQPGKSRDPNARVILEASALTKSFWGRRGVFGRQEFKALGGAAGVGATFRLRRGHTLGVVGESGSGKTTLGLALLRLHEPSGGRVGGRVTFDGIDLLGLSPREMLPM
;
A
#
# COMPACT_ATOMS: atom_id res chain seq x y z
N MET A 1 -15.53 37.17 -4.79
CA MET A 1 -15.05 35.80 -4.54
C MET A 1 -13.53 35.85 -4.54
N ASN A 2 -12.92 36.03 -3.36
CA ASN A 2 -11.46 36.14 -3.25
C ASN A 2 -10.86 34.75 -3.38
N ALA A 3 -10.14 34.52 -4.47
CA ALA A 3 -9.19 33.42 -4.55
C ALA A 3 -8.17 33.63 -3.44
N ALA A 4 -8.28 32.86 -2.35
CA ALA A 4 -7.21 32.80 -1.36
C ALA A 4 -5.95 32.37 -2.12
N THR A 5 -4.96 33.27 -2.21
CA THR A 5 -3.62 32.93 -2.65
C THR A 5 -3.07 31.91 -1.65
N ASN A 6 -3.31 30.63 -1.95
CA ASN A 6 -2.76 29.53 -1.19
C ASN A 6 -1.23 29.69 -1.20
N SER A 7 -0.61 29.88 -0.05
CA SER A 7 0.85 29.94 0.06
C SER A 7 1.44 28.59 -0.36
N MET A 8 2.55 28.62 -1.10
CA MET A 8 3.24 27.39 -1.48
C MET A 8 4.00 26.82 -0.30
N LEU A 9 3.71 25.55 0.03
CA LEU A 9 4.42 24.83 1.09
C LEU A 9 5.71 24.21 0.57
N LEU A 10 5.62 23.52 -0.58
CA LEU A 10 6.73 22.88 -1.28
C LEU A 10 6.71 23.28 -2.75
N SER A 11 7.87 23.61 -3.30
CA SER A 11 8.06 23.87 -4.73
C SER A 11 9.25 23.06 -5.24
N ILE A 12 9.03 22.29 -6.31
CA ILE A 12 10.06 21.54 -7.02
C ILE A 12 10.24 22.18 -8.40
N ARG A 13 11.49 22.47 -8.77
CA ARG A 13 11.85 23.09 -10.05
C ARG A 13 13.03 22.37 -10.68
N ASP A 14 12.86 21.97 -11.94
CA ASP A 14 13.84 21.26 -12.77
C ASP A 14 14.57 20.12 -12.02
N LEU A 15 13.84 19.36 -11.19
CA LEU A 15 14.45 18.27 -10.43
C LEU A 15 14.93 17.17 -11.38
N ARG A 16 16.23 16.88 -11.30
CA ARG A 16 16.90 15.81 -12.04
C ARG A 16 17.63 14.91 -11.06
N VAL A 17 17.42 13.60 -11.20
CA VAL A 17 18.07 12.61 -10.34
C VAL A 17 18.69 11.52 -11.18
N ALA A 18 19.99 11.31 -10.99
CA ALA A 18 20.76 10.27 -11.67
C ALA A 18 21.46 9.36 -10.66
N PHE A 19 21.56 8.07 -10.95
CA PHE A 19 22.31 7.13 -10.13
C PHE A 19 23.61 6.74 -10.82
N ARG A 20 24.71 6.76 -10.07
CA ARG A 20 25.99 6.20 -10.49
C ARG A 20 25.91 4.67 -10.40
N VAL A 21 26.09 3.99 -11.53
CA VAL A 21 25.93 2.51 -11.65
C VAL A 21 27.22 1.76 -11.96
N GLY A 22 28.36 2.46 -12.00
CA GLY A 22 29.68 1.88 -12.25
C GLY A 22 30.47 2.67 -13.29
N LYS A 23 31.63 2.13 -13.68
CA LYS A 23 32.47 2.72 -14.74
C LYS A 23 32.46 1.83 -15.98
N VAL A 24 32.28 2.43 -17.15
CA VAL A 24 32.45 1.76 -18.46
C VAL A 24 33.49 2.57 -19.22
N GLY A 25 34.62 1.93 -19.58
CA GLY A 25 35.73 2.63 -20.25
C GLY A 25 36.34 3.77 -19.41
N GLY A 26 36.34 3.66 -18.08
CA GLY A 26 36.87 4.69 -17.17
C GLY A 26 35.89 5.84 -16.87
N VAL A 27 34.82 6.00 -17.65
CA VAL A 27 33.78 7.02 -17.44
C VAL A 27 32.69 6.49 -16.49
N MET A 28 32.28 7.32 -15.52
CA MET A 28 31.18 6.98 -14.62
C MET A 28 29.86 6.92 -15.39
N LYS A 29 29.27 5.72 -15.49
CA LYS A 29 27.96 5.51 -16.09
C LYS A 29 26.89 6.00 -15.13
N ARG A 30 26.01 6.85 -15.65
CA ARG A 30 24.86 7.40 -14.94
C ARG A 30 23.57 6.86 -15.55
N VAL A 31 22.61 6.54 -14.69
CA VAL A 31 21.24 6.19 -15.10
C VAL A 31 20.31 7.26 -14.57
N GLN A 32 19.70 8.02 -15.48
CA GLN A 32 18.72 9.03 -15.11
C GLN A 32 17.42 8.36 -14.65
N ALA A 33 16.97 8.65 -13.44
CA ALA A 33 15.71 8.15 -12.88
C ALA A 33 14.60 9.21 -12.94
N VAL A 34 14.94 10.49 -12.74
CA VAL A 34 14.01 11.63 -12.76
C VAL A 34 14.60 12.73 -13.63
N GLY A 35 13.79 13.38 -14.46
CA GLY A 35 14.22 14.38 -15.44
C GLY A 35 14.92 13.76 -16.64
N ARG A 36 14.33 12.72 -17.26
CA ARG A 36 14.82 12.15 -18.53
C ARG A 36 14.51 13.10 -19.69
N GLY A 37 15.43 13.27 -20.63
CA GLY A 37 15.28 14.18 -21.77
C GLY A 37 15.55 15.64 -21.39
N ASP A 38 14.82 16.55 -22.04
CA ASP A 38 15.21 17.97 -22.07
C ASP A 38 14.80 18.76 -20.81
N GLY A 39 13.88 18.23 -20.00
CA GLY A 39 13.35 18.91 -18.81
C GLY A 39 13.40 18.07 -17.53
N GLY A 40 13.61 18.73 -16.39
CA GLY A 40 13.46 18.16 -15.05
C GLY A 40 12.01 18.21 -14.57
N VAL A 41 11.74 17.51 -13.46
CA VAL A 41 10.41 17.47 -12.84
C VAL A 41 10.15 18.76 -12.08
N SER A 42 9.01 19.41 -12.36
CA SER A 42 8.60 20.64 -11.69
C SER A 42 7.12 20.59 -11.34
N PHE A 43 6.80 20.81 -10.06
CA PHE A 43 5.42 20.97 -9.57
C PHE A 43 5.43 21.59 -8.17
N ASP A 44 4.26 22.01 -7.71
CA ASP A 44 4.06 22.64 -6.41
C ASP A 44 3.09 21.84 -5.54
N VAL A 45 3.29 21.93 -4.23
CA VAL A 45 2.33 21.48 -3.21
C VAL A 45 1.92 22.71 -2.40
N PRO A 46 0.70 23.24 -2.65
CA PRO A 46 0.15 24.31 -1.84
C PRO A 46 -0.14 23.88 -0.41
N GLU A 47 -0.25 24.84 0.50
CA GLU A 47 -0.73 24.56 1.86
C GLU A 47 -2.14 23.94 1.86
N ASN A 48 -2.39 23.05 2.83
CA ASN A 48 -3.67 22.37 3.07
C ASN A 48 -4.23 21.61 1.84
N THR A 49 -3.36 21.25 0.89
CA THR A 49 -3.76 20.65 -0.39
C THR A 49 -3.17 19.24 -0.51
N THR A 50 -3.92 18.33 -1.13
CA THR A 50 -3.44 17.00 -1.51
C THR A 50 -3.03 17.05 -2.98
N VAL A 51 -1.74 16.86 -3.25
CA VAL A 51 -1.21 16.70 -4.60
C VAL A 51 -0.87 15.23 -4.80
N ALA A 52 -1.46 14.61 -5.81
CA ALA A 52 -1.16 13.24 -6.17
C ALA A 52 -0.04 13.17 -7.22
N LEU A 53 0.95 12.31 -6.99
CA LEU A 53 1.99 11.97 -7.97
C LEU A 53 1.72 10.55 -8.47
N VAL A 54 1.38 10.43 -9.76
CA VAL A 54 0.83 9.19 -10.32
C VAL A 54 1.62 8.68 -11.51
N GLY A 55 1.55 7.38 -11.76
CA GLY A 55 2.15 6.74 -12.92
C GLY A 55 2.61 5.32 -12.63
N GLU A 56 3.05 4.62 -13.65
CA GLU A 56 3.53 3.24 -13.55
C GLU A 56 4.71 3.06 -12.58
N SER A 57 4.95 1.82 -12.19
CA SER A 57 6.16 1.46 -11.44
C SER A 57 7.42 1.87 -12.23
N GLY A 58 8.43 2.39 -11.52
CA GLY A 58 9.67 2.87 -12.16
C GLY A 58 9.55 4.21 -12.89
N SER A 59 8.41 4.92 -12.82
CA SER A 59 8.27 6.25 -13.44
C SER A 59 9.00 7.39 -12.71
N GLY A 60 9.63 7.12 -11.56
CA GLY A 60 10.42 8.10 -10.80
C GLY A 60 9.72 8.71 -9.57
N LYS A 61 8.47 8.34 -9.27
CA LYS A 61 7.66 8.93 -8.18
C LYS A 61 8.34 8.88 -6.80
N SER A 62 8.71 7.68 -6.35
CA SER A 62 9.37 7.48 -5.05
C SER A 62 10.74 8.16 -5.03
N VAL A 63 11.48 8.15 -6.14
CA VAL A 63 12.76 8.87 -6.26
C VAL A 63 12.57 10.39 -6.10
N THR A 64 11.53 10.95 -6.72
CA THR A 64 11.15 12.36 -6.56
C THR A 64 10.78 12.67 -5.10
N ALA A 65 9.99 11.83 -4.44
CA ALA A 65 9.62 12.03 -3.04
C ALA A 65 10.81 11.95 -2.08
N MET A 66 11.63 10.90 -2.21
CA MET A 66 12.83 10.70 -1.40
C MET A 66 13.88 11.80 -1.61
N SER A 67 13.87 12.46 -2.78
CA SER A 67 14.74 13.61 -3.05
C SER A 67 14.44 14.81 -2.16
N ILE A 68 13.18 15.00 -1.75
CA ILE A 68 12.75 16.13 -0.89
C ILE A 68 13.47 16.07 0.46
N LEU A 69 13.53 14.88 1.04
CA LEU A 69 14.11 14.65 2.36
C LEU A 69 15.56 14.19 2.32
N ASN A 70 16.20 14.09 1.15
CA ASN A 70 17.54 13.49 1.00
C ASN A 70 17.63 12.07 1.61
N LEU A 71 16.69 11.20 1.21
CA LEU A 71 16.65 9.78 1.63
C LEU A 71 17.17 8.83 0.55
N LEU A 72 17.64 9.38 -0.58
CA LEU A 72 18.25 8.58 -1.64
C LEU A 72 19.61 8.03 -1.21
N PRO A 73 20.06 6.90 -1.77
CA PRO A 73 21.39 6.34 -1.50
C PRO A 73 22.52 7.26 -2.00
N ASP A 74 23.71 7.11 -1.43
CA ASP A 74 24.88 7.97 -1.70
C ASP A 74 25.34 8.01 -3.16
N ASN A 75 24.95 7.01 -3.96
CA ASN A 75 25.25 6.98 -5.39
C ASN A 75 24.29 7.84 -6.23
N ALA A 76 23.26 8.44 -5.62
CA ALA A 76 22.34 9.36 -6.26
C ALA A 76 22.90 10.79 -6.34
N GLU A 77 22.81 11.39 -7.51
CA GLU A 77 23.13 12.79 -7.78
C GLU A 77 21.80 13.53 -8.02
N ARG A 78 21.55 14.59 -7.25
CA ARG A 78 20.32 15.42 -7.32
C ARG A 78 20.68 16.81 -7.81
N HIS A 79 19.96 17.31 -8.82
CA HIS A 79 20.09 18.66 -9.37
C HIS A 79 18.71 19.32 -9.50
N GLY A 80 18.68 20.65 -9.67
CA GLY A 80 17.46 21.46 -9.72
C GLY A 80 17.30 22.30 -8.45
N ALA A 81 16.06 22.55 -8.04
CA ALA A 81 15.74 23.22 -6.79
C ALA A 81 14.53 22.56 -6.10
N ILE A 82 14.62 22.37 -4.80
CA ILE A 82 13.51 21.93 -3.95
C ILE A 82 13.42 22.91 -2.80
N THR A 83 12.34 23.71 -2.74
CA THR A 83 12.14 24.70 -1.69
C THR A 83 10.96 24.31 -0.81
N PHE A 84 11.18 24.24 0.51
CA PHE A 84 10.13 24.02 1.50
C PHE A 84 10.04 25.25 2.41
N ARG A 85 8.91 25.96 2.37
CA ARG A 85 8.70 27.23 3.11
C ARG A 85 9.85 28.24 2.92
N GLY A 86 10.35 28.34 1.69
CA GLY A 86 11.47 29.22 1.32
C GLY A 86 12.87 28.66 1.60
N ARG A 87 12.99 27.50 2.25
CA ARG A 87 14.28 26.85 2.54
C ARG A 87 14.67 25.90 1.42
N ASP A 88 15.89 26.01 0.90
CA ASP A 88 16.44 25.07 -0.08
C ASP A 88 16.81 23.74 0.59
N MET A 89 16.16 22.66 0.15
CA MET A 89 16.31 21.31 0.65
C MET A 89 17.49 20.55 0.03
N LEU A 90 17.99 20.98 -1.14
CA LEU A 90 19.17 20.38 -1.78
C LEU A 90 20.45 20.85 -1.09
N ALA A 91 20.47 22.10 -0.64
CA ALA A 91 21.59 22.69 0.10
C ALA A 91 21.53 22.46 1.62
N ALA A 92 20.43 21.91 2.14
CA ALA A 92 20.25 21.68 3.59
C ALA A 92 21.26 20.68 4.15
N THR A 93 21.87 21.02 5.28
CA THR A 93 22.79 20.11 5.99
C THR A 93 22.04 18.95 6.64
N THR A 94 22.75 17.89 7.06
CA THR A 94 22.12 16.78 7.80
C THR A 94 21.45 17.25 9.10
N ALA A 95 22.04 18.22 9.80
CA ALA A 95 21.45 18.79 11.01
C ALA A 95 20.14 19.53 10.69
N ASP A 96 20.13 20.30 9.62
CA ASP A 96 18.92 20.98 9.14
C ASP A 96 17.82 19.98 8.80
N LEU A 97 18.16 18.94 8.04
CA LEU A 97 17.22 17.90 7.66
C LEU A 97 16.68 17.14 8.88
N GLN A 98 17.49 16.91 9.92
CA GLN A 98 17.03 16.31 11.18
C GLN A 98 16.00 17.17 11.91
N THR A 99 16.09 18.51 11.83
CA THR A 99 15.07 19.39 12.42
C THR A 99 13.76 19.39 11.64
N LEU A 100 13.82 19.17 10.32
CA LEU A 100 12.66 19.15 9.42
C LEU A 100 11.96 17.78 9.41
N ARG A 101 12.73 16.69 9.38
CA ARG A 101 12.20 15.32 9.35
C ARG A 101 11.43 15.01 10.64
N GLY A 102 10.25 14.42 10.48
CA GLY A 102 9.32 14.14 11.57
C GLY A 102 8.48 15.36 11.94
N ARG A 103 9.12 16.49 12.28
CA ARG A 103 8.42 17.68 12.83
C ARG A 103 7.73 18.55 11.78
N GLU A 104 8.38 18.81 10.64
CA GLU A 104 7.80 19.64 9.57
C GLU A 104 7.35 18.78 8.39
N ILE A 105 8.09 17.72 8.08
CA ILE A 105 7.81 16.78 6.99
C ILE A 105 7.95 15.35 7.50
N ALA A 106 6.92 14.54 7.30
CA ALA A 106 6.95 13.11 7.60
C ALA A 106 6.67 12.26 6.37
N CYS A 107 7.07 10.99 6.43
CA CYS A 107 6.89 10.04 5.33
C CYS A 107 6.24 8.76 5.84
N VAL A 108 5.25 8.26 5.09
CA VAL A 108 4.70 6.91 5.20
C VAL A 108 5.20 6.14 3.98
N PHE A 109 6.08 5.17 4.19
CA PHE A 109 6.68 4.37 3.13
C PHE A 109 5.77 3.24 2.65
N GLN A 110 6.12 2.68 1.48
CA GLN A 110 5.35 1.70 0.73
C GLN A 110 5.09 0.37 1.48
N ASP A 111 6.01 -0.12 2.32
CA ASP A 111 5.84 -1.40 3.00
C ASP A 111 6.00 -1.28 4.54
N PRO A 112 4.93 -1.54 5.33
CA PRO A 112 5.01 -1.58 6.78
C PRO A 112 5.94 -2.61 7.38
N MET A 113 6.08 -3.77 6.75
CA MET A 113 6.93 -4.85 7.27
C MET A 113 8.40 -4.49 7.21
N THR A 114 8.82 -3.70 6.21
CA THR A 114 10.20 -3.21 6.10
C THR A 114 10.44 -1.94 6.89
N SER A 115 9.39 -1.15 7.14
CA SER A 115 9.51 0.15 7.82
C SER A 115 9.46 0.03 9.34
N LEU A 116 8.70 -0.92 9.87
CA LEU A 116 8.64 -1.19 11.31
C LEU A 116 9.78 -2.12 11.71
N ASN A 117 10.51 -1.75 12.74
CA ASN A 117 11.56 -2.60 13.28
C ASN A 117 10.92 -3.77 14.07
N PRO A 118 11.17 -5.03 13.67
CA PRO A 118 10.49 -6.19 14.27
C PRO A 118 10.95 -6.49 15.70
N VAL A 119 12.07 -5.95 16.16
CA VAL A 119 12.61 -6.20 17.51
C VAL A 119 12.13 -5.20 18.56
N PHE A 120 11.45 -4.12 18.15
CA PHE A 120 10.90 -3.12 19.06
C PHE A 120 9.39 -3.19 19.12
N SER A 121 8.83 -2.85 20.27
CA SER A 121 7.37 -2.75 20.40
C SER A 121 6.83 -1.55 19.63
N VAL A 122 5.55 -1.61 19.28
CA VAL A 122 4.82 -0.51 18.62
C VAL A 122 4.93 0.78 19.45
N GLY A 123 4.76 0.67 20.77
CA GLY A 123 4.84 1.82 21.67
C GLY A 123 6.22 2.48 21.66
N GLN A 124 7.30 1.69 21.68
CA GLN A 124 8.67 2.21 21.61
C GLN A 124 8.92 3.01 20.32
N GLN A 125 8.49 2.47 19.18
CA GLN A 125 8.68 3.09 17.88
C GLN A 125 7.89 4.40 17.72
N ILE A 126 6.68 4.49 18.30
CA ILE A 126 5.90 5.75 18.32
C ILE A 126 6.48 6.75 19.32
N CYS A 127 7.01 6.29 20.46
CA CYS A 127 7.60 7.16 21.47
C CYS A 127 8.92 7.81 21.02
N GLU A 128 9.70 7.13 20.19
CA GLU A 128 11.01 7.62 19.73
C GLU A 128 10.95 9.03 19.12
N PRO A 129 10.12 9.32 18.09
CA PRO A 129 10.05 10.67 17.53
C PRO A 129 9.52 11.70 18.53
N LEU A 130 8.58 11.31 19.41
CA LEU A 130 8.02 12.18 20.45
C LEU A 130 9.10 12.64 21.45
N VAL A 131 9.94 11.71 21.90
CA VAL A 131 11.06 12.03 22.80
C VAL A 131 12.11 12.85 22.06
N LYS A 132 12.49 12.43 20.84
CA LYS A 132 13.59 13.02 20.09
C LYS A 132 13.31 14.44 19.59
N HIS A 133 12.11 14.69 19.08
CA HIS A 133 11.78 15.96 18.39
C HIS A 133 10.90 16.90 19.21
N LEU A 134 10.18 16.41 20.22
CA LEU A 134 9.34 17.22 21.10
C LEU A 134 9.86 17.30 22.54
N GLY A 135 10.90 16.53 22.90
CA GLY A 135 11.49 16.56 24.24
C GLY A 135 10.57 16.00 25.33
N LEU A 136 9.58 15.19 24.97
CA LEU A 136 8.67 14.58 25.95
C LEU A 136 9.39 13.56 26.82
N SER A 137 9.01 13.48 28.10
CA SER A 137 9.42 12.35 28.95
C SER A 137 8.84 11.03 28.45
N ALA A 138 9.45 9.90 28.80
CA ALA A 138 8.96 8.57 28.39
C ALA A 138 7.49 8.33 28.79
N ARG A 139 7.07 8.86 29.94
CA ARG A 139 5.68 8.74 30.42
C ARG A 139 4.71 9.56 29.56
N GLN A 140 5.08 10.79 29.22
CA GLN A 140 4.28 11.65 28.35
C GLN A 140 4.22 11.09 26.92
N ALA A 141 5.35 10.60 26.41
CA ALA A 141 5.44 9.97 25.09
C ALA A 141 4.54 8.72 25.00
N MET A 142 4.53 7.87 26.03
CA MET A 142 3.67 6.69 26.06
C MET A 142 2.18 7.03 26.10
N ALA A 143 1.79 8.07 26.86
CA ALA A 143 0.42 8.55 26.87
C ALA A 143 0.00 9.08 25.50
N ARG A 144 0.84 9.91 24.87
CA ARG A 144 0.60 10.44 23.52
C ARG A 144 0.57 9.33 22.46
N ALA A 145 1.44 8.32 22.57
CA ALA A 145 1.43 7.16 21.68
C ALA A 145 0.09 6.39 21.76
N GLN A 146 -0.50 6.27 22.95
CA GLN A 146 -1.82 5.66 23.11
C GLN A 146 -2.90 6.47 22.39
N GLU A 147 -2.88 7.79 22.52
CA GLU A 147 -3.82 8.70 21.85
C GLU A 147 -3.68 8.63 20.34
N LEU A 148 -2.46 8.65 19.81
CA LEU A 148 -2.18 8.52 18.39
C LEU A 148 -2.70 7.19 17.83
N LEU A 149 -2.49 6.08 18.55
CA LEU A 149 -3.05 4.78 18.17
C LEU A 149 -4.59 4.81 18.15
N ALA A 150 -5.22 5.45 19.14
CA ALA A 150 -6.68 5.58 19.16
C ALA A 150 -7.18 6.42 17.98
N GLU A 151 -6.48 7.50 17.66
CA GLU A 151 -6.81 8.41 16.55
C GLU A 151 -6.73 7.72 15.19
N VAL A 152 -5.73 6.87 14.97
CA VAL A 152 -5.64 6.04 13.76
C VAL A 152 -6.60 4.85 13.77
N GLY A 153 -7.54 4.77 14.71
CA GLY A 153 -8.54 3.70 14.79
C GLY A 153 -7.95 2.33 15.13
N MET A 154 -6.85 2.27 15.89
CA MET A 154 -6.27 1.01 16.35
C MET A 154 -7.19 0.36 17.40
N PRO A 155 -7.62 -0.91 17.21
CA PRO A 155 -8.37 -1.63 18.24
C PRO A 155 -7.50 -1.92 19.48
N GLU A 156 -8.07 -1.71 20.66
CA GLU A 156 -7.40 -1.91 21.96
C GLU A 156 -6.03 -1.17 22.03
N PRO A 157 -5.97 0.15 21.81
CA PRO A 157 -4.71 0.87 21.58
C PRO A 157 -3.71 0.69 22.73
N LYS A 158 -4.19 0.70 23.98
CA LYS A 158 -3.36 0.46 25.18
C LYS A 158 -2.66 -0.90 25.16
N ARG A 159 -3.35 -1.96 24.71
CA ARG A 159 -2.78 -3.30 24.58
C ARG A 159 -1.80 -3.37 23.40
N ARG A 160 -2.08 -2.63 22.32
CA ARG A 160 -1.25 -2.65 21.11
C ARG A 160 0.11 -1.98 21.28
N LEU A 161 0.26 -1.08 22.26
CA LEU A 161 1.56 -0.47 22.60
C LEU A 161 2.64 -1.51 22.94
N SER A 162 2.28 -2.62 23.59
CA SER A 162 3.23 -3.70 23.93
C SER A 162 3.32 -4.78 22.86
N SER A 163 2.56 -4.67 21.77
CA SER A 163 2.62 -5.61 20.65
C SER A 163 3.85 -5.33 19.77
N TYR A 164 4.32 -6.36 19.10
CA TYR A 164 5.36 -6.28 18.07
C TYR A 164 4.73 -6.27 16.67
N PRO A 165 5.43 -5.76 15.63
CA PRO A 165 4.89 -5.67 14.27
C PRO A 165 4.33 -6.99 13.73
N HIS A 166 5.03 -8.10 13.95
CA HIS A 166 4.62 -9.44 13.50
C HIS A 166 3.32 -9.98 14.17
N GLN A 167 2.81 -9.29 15.19
CA GLN A 167 1.56 -9.63 15.90
C GLN A 167 0.36 -8.81 15.39
N LEU A 168 0.57 -7.96 14.39
CA LEU A 168 -0.42 -7.08 13.79
C LEU A 168 -0.77 -7.53 12.37
N SER A 169 -2.01 -7.26 11.94
CA SER A 169 -2.36 -7.39 10.50
C SER A 169 -1.70 -6.28 9.67
N GLY A 170 -1.60 -6.44 8.35
CA GLY A 170 -1.03 -5.41 7.47
C GLY A 170 -1.70 -4.04 7.63
N GLY A 171 -3.04 -4.00 7.71
CA GLY A 171 -3.79 -2.77 7.99
C GLY A 171 -3.50 -2.17 9.36
N GLN A 172 -3.26 -2.99 10.39
CA GLN A 172 -2.85 -2.50 11.71
C GLN A 172 -1.43 -1.93 11.67
N GLN A 173 -0.50 -2.59 10.99
CA GLN A 173 0.86 -2.07 10.81
C GLN A 173 0.87 -0.74 10.05
N GLN A 174 0.05 -0.61 9.00
CA GLN A 174 -0.13 0.65 8.28
C GLN A 174 -0.61 1.76 9.22
N ARG A 175 -1.61 1.48 10.07
CA ARG A 175 -2.10 2.44 11.07
C ARG A 175 -1.00 2.84 12.06
N VAL A 176 -0.15 1.90 12.50
CA VAL A 176 1.01 2.21 13.35
C VAL A 176 1.97 3.16 12.63
N MET A 177 2.31 2.91 11.37
CA MET A 177 3.19 3.81 10.60
C MET A 177 2.59 5.21 10.45
N ILE A 178 1.29 5.30 10.17
CA ILE A 178 0.59 6.59 10.07
C ILE A 178 0.67 7.32 11.41
N ALA A 179 0.42 6.62 12.54
CA ALA A 179 0.55 7.19 13.87
C ALA A 179 1.98 7.69 14.17
N MET A 180 3.01 6.93 13.76
CA MET A 180 4.41 7.34 13.89
C MET A 180 4.71 8.60 13.06
N ALA A 181 4.26 8.64 11.80
CA ALA A 181 4.49 9.77 10.91
C ALA A 181 3.80 11.05 11.41
N LEU A 182 2.64 10.92 12.04
CA LEU A 182 1.87 12.05 12.59
C LEU A 182 2.25 12.42 14.03
N ALA A 183 3.17 11.68 14.65
CA ALA A 183 3.51 11.88 16.06
C ALA A 183 3.94 13.32 16.38
N CYS A 184 4.60 14.00 15.44
CA CYS A 184 5.05 15.38 15.58
C CYS A 184 4.20 16.39 14.80
N GLU A 185 3.03 15.99 14.29
CA GLU A 185 2.05 16.86 13.62
C GLU A 185 2.65 17.66 12.44
N PRO A 186 3.19 16.96 11.41
CA PRO A 186 3.93 17.58 10.31
C PRO A 186 3.05 18.48 9.45
N LYS A 187 3.67 19.49 8.81
CA LYS A 187 3.00 20.35 7.82
C LYS A 187 2.84 19.68 6.47
N LEU A 188 3.76 18.78 6.11
CA LEU A 188 3.72 17.98 4.90
C LEU A 188 3.81 16.49 5.23
N LEU A 189 2.83 15.71 4.78
CA LEU A 189 2.89 14.26 4.78
C LEU A 189 3.18 13.75 3.37
N ILE A 190 4.29 13.02 3.21
CA ILE A 190 4.57 12.26 1.98
C ILE A 190 4.04 10.85 2.21
N ALA A 191 3.05 10.44 1.42
CA ALA A 191 2.46 9.10 1.51
C ALA A 191 2.84 8.31 0.26
N ASP A 192 3.86 7.47 0.35
CA ASP A 192 4.36 6.66 -0.77
C ASP A 192 3.65 5.32 -0.85
N GLU A 193 2.68 5.21 -1.75
CA GLU A 193 1.81 4.02 -1.92
C GLU A 193 1.25 3.48 -0.59
N PRO A 194 0.59 4.32 0.24
CA PRO A 194 0.22 3.99 1.63
C PRO A 194 -0.89 2.93 1.75
N THR A 195 -1.35 2.38 0.63
CA THR A 195 -2.42 1.38 0.57
C THR A 195 -2.03 0.14 -0.21
N THR A 196 -0.77 0.05 -0.66
CA THR A 196 -0.29 -1.15 -1.34
C THR A 196 -0.33 -2.37 -0.41
N ALA A 197 -0.50 -3.56 -0.99
CA ALA A 197 -0.62 -4.83 -0.27
C ALA A 197 -1.77 -4.92 0.76
N LEU A 198 -2.70 -3.95 0.79
CA LEU A 198 -3.91 -4.00 1.62
C LEU A 198 -5.11 -4.49 0.80
N ASP A 199 -6.08 -5.11 1.47
CA ASP A 199 -7.36 -5.42 0.83
C ASP A 199 -8.18 -4.15 0.56
N VAL A 200 -9.09 -4.21 -0.42
CA VAL A 200 -9.87 -3.06 -0.90
C VAL A 200 -10.65 -2.37 0.22
N THR A 201 -11.17 -3.13 1.19
CA THR A 201 -11.91 -2.59 2.33
C THR A 201 -10.98 -1.79 3.25
N ILE A 202 -9.84 -2.36 3.62
CA ILE A 202 -8.84 -1.67 4.45
C ILE A 202 -8.25 -0.46 3.72
N GLN A 203 -7.96 -0.57 2.43
CA GLN A 203 -7.49 0.53 1.59
C GLN A 203 -8.41 1.74 1.71
N ARG A 204 -9.73 1.55 1.53
CA ARG A 204 -10.70 2.63 1.68
C ARG A 204 -10.66 3.27 3.07
N GLN A 205 -10.61 2.45 4.12
CA GLN A 205 -10.52 2.96 5.49
C GLN A 205 -9.25 3.78 5.75
N ILE A 206 -8.12 3.39 5.15
CA ILE A 206 -6.86 4.14 5.26
C ILE A 206 -6.95 5.47 4.51
N LEU A 207 -7.58 5.51 3.34
CA LEU A 207 -7.78 6.76 2.59
C LEU A 207 -8.68 7.74 3.35
N GLU A 208 -9.81 7.25 3.88
CA GLU A 208 -10.72 8.05 4.72
C GLU A 208 -10.01 8.57 5.98
N LEU A 209 -9.17 7.73 6.60
CA LEU A 209 -8.34 8.10 7.74
C LEU A 209 -7.37 9.24 7.38
N LEU A 210 -6.59 9.09 6.29
CA LEU A 210 -5.64 10.11 5.84
C LEU A 210 -6.33 11.44 5.50
N ALA A 211 -7.49 11.39 4.84
CA ALA A 211 -8.29 12.57 4.54
C ALA A 211 -8.77 13.28 5.82
N GLY A 212 -9.26 12.53 6.81
CA GLY A 212 -9.67 13.07 8.11
C GLY A 212 -8.51 13.72 8.87
N LEU A 213 -7.35 13.06 8.89
CA LEU A 213 -6.13 13.55 9.55
C LEU A 213 -5.62 14.82 8.86
N LYS A 214 -5.65 14.88 7.52
CA LYS A 214 -5.29 16.09 6.75
C LYS A 214 -6.08 17.29 7.23
N SER A 215 -7.41 17.14 7.30
CA SER A 215 -8.30 18.22 7.72
C SER A 215 -8.07 18.61 9.18
N ARG A 216 -7.89 17.64 10.08
CA ARG A 216 -7.69 17.87 11.51
C ARG A 216 -6.39 18.61 11.81
N TYR A 217 -5.29 18.18 11.19
CA TYR A 217 -3.96 18.75 11.43
C TYR A 217 -3.63 19.95 10.54
N ARG A 218 -4.51 20.30 9.59
CA ARG A 218 -4.26 21.35 8.58
C ARG A 218 -2.90 21.14 7.91
N MET A 219 -2.68 19.91 7.45
CA MET A 219 -1.47 19.49 6.75
C MET A 219 -1.71 19.40 5.26
N SER A 220 -0.63 19.46 4.49
CA SER A 220 -0.64 19.17 3.05
C SER A 220 -0.14 17.76 2.83
N MET A 221 -0.56 17.13 1.74
CA MET A 221 -0.19 15.75 1.46
C MET A 221 0.34 15.60 0.04
N LEU A 222 1.53 15.04 -0.10
CA LEU A 222 2.04 14.51 -1.36
C LEU A 222 1.70 13.02 -1.40
N PHE A 223 0.67 12.66 -2.15
CA PHE A 223 0.14 11.30 -2.21
C PHE A 223 0.67 10.58 -3.46
N ILE A 224 1.40 9.49 -3.29
CA ILE A 224 1.95 8.74 -4.42
C ILE A 224 1.16 7.46 -4.61
N SER A 225 0.73 7.21 -5.84
CA SER A 225 -0.03 6.03 -6.20
C SER A 225 0.23 5.65 -7.65
N HIS A 226 0.09 4.38 -7.97
CA HIS A 226 -0.02 3.93 -9.36
C HIS A 226 -1.49 3.81 -9.83
N ASP A 227 -2.45 3.92 -8.90
CA ASP A 227 -3.88 3.82 -9.17
C ASP A 227 -4.53 5.22 -9.21
N LEU A 228 -4.99 5.61 -10.40
CA LEU A 228 -5.77 6.84 -10.61
C LEU A 228 -7.15 6.77 -9.92
N GLY A 229 -7.77 5.59 -9.80
CA GLY A 229 -9.06 5.45 -9.12
C GLY A 229 -9.04 5.98 -7.69
N VAL A 230 -8.00 5.63 -6.94
CA VAL A 230 -7.75 6.13 -5.58
C VAL A 230 -7.51 7.64 -5.54
N VAL A 231 -6.77 8.14 -6.53
CA VAL A 231 -6.39 9.56 -6.62
C VAL A 231 -7.61 10.45 -6.79
N GLY A 232 -8.59 9.99 -7.56
CA GLY A 232 -9.87 10.68 -7.76
C GLY A 232 -10.65 10.92 -6.47
N GLU A 233 -10.42 10.12 -5.42
CA GLU A 233 -11.16 10.22 -4.16
C GLU A 233 -10.51 11.15 -3.12
N ILE A 234 -9.17 11.33 -3.17
CA ILE A 234 -8.42 11.97 -2.08
C ILE A 234 -7.63 13.22 -2.49
N ALA A 235 -7.35 13.40 -3.78
CA ALA A 235 -6.47 14.44 -4.27
C ALA A 235 -7.21 15.65 -4.84
N ASP A 236 -6.64 16.84 -4.63
CA ASP A 236 -7.12 18.09 -5.20
C ASP A 236 -6.48 18.34 -6.59
N GLN A 237 -5.20 17.99 -6.70
CA GLN A 237 -4.36 18.13 -7.90
C GLN A 237 -3.68 16.80 -8.20
N VAL A 238 -3.34 16.55 -9.47
CA VAL A 238 -2.58 15.38 -9.90
C VAL A 238 -1.44 15.78 -10.83
N VAL A 239 -0.32 15.07 -10.69
CA VAL A 239 0.89 15.17 -11.50
C VAL A 239 1.17 13.77 -12.05
N VAL A 240 0.98 13.59 -13.34
CA VAL A 240 1.16 12.32 -14.06
C VAL A 240 2.60 12.21 -14.52
N MET A 241 3.31 11.17 -14.06
CA MET A 241 4.69 10.86 -14.42
C MET A 241 4.80 9.62 -15.30
N ARG A 242 5.68 9.70 -16.30
CA ARG A 242 6.14 8.56 -17.09
C ARG A 242 7.63 8.66 -17.33
N GLN A 243 8.36 7.57 -17.08
CA GLN A 243 9.81 7.47 -17.34
C GLN A 243 10.62 8.68 -16.82
N GLY A 244 10.33 9.13 -15.59
CA GLY A 244 11.04 10.24 -14.97
C GLY A 244 10.61 11.63 -15.44
N THR A 245 9.58 11.77 -16.28
CA THR A 245 9.09 13.06 -16.79
C THR A 245 7.66 13.32 -16.36
N VAL A 246 7.31 14.59 -16.11
CA VAL A 246 5.91 15.00 -15.96
C VAL A 246 5.28 15.03 -17.35
N ARG A 247 4.18 14.31 -17.52
CA ARG A 247 3.42 14.21 -18.77
C ARG A 247 2.22 15.14 -18.77
N GLU A 248 1.56 15.26 -17.63
CA GLU A 248 0.37 16.08 -17.48
C GLU A 248 0.21 16.44 -16.01
N GLN A 249 -0.33 17.63 -15.72
CA GLN A 249 -0.65 18.03 -14.36
C GLN A 249 -1.81 19.02 -14.33
N GLY A 250 -2.60 19.00 -13.26
CA GLY A 250 -3.70 19.92 -13.07
C GLY A 250 -4.74 19.42 -12.07
N PRO A 251 -5.87 20.13 -11.95
CA PRO A 251 -6.95 19.74 -11.05
C PRO A 251 -7.45 18.35 -11.42
N VAL A 252 -7.71 17.52 -10.40
CA VAL A 252 -8.15 16.13 -10.61
C VAL A 252 -9.38 16.06 -11.51
N ALA A 253 -10.37 16.92 -11.29
CA ALA A 253 -11.57 16.96 -12.12
C ALA A 253 -11.26 17.16 -13.62
N GLY A 254 -10.29 18.01 -13.96
CA GLY A 254 -9.90 18.27 -15.35
C GLY A 254 -9.19 17.08 -15.98
N ILE A 255 -8.26 16.47 -15.25
CA ILE A 255 -7.48 15.32 -15.73
C ILE A 255 -8.35 14.08 -15.97
N PHE A 256 -9.40 13.89 -15.16
CA PHE A 256 -10.31 12.75 -15.32
C PHE A 256 -11.36 12.98 -16.40
N ALA A 257 -11.82 14.23 -16.57
CA ALA A 257 -12.87 14.56 -17.55
C ALA A 257 -12.32 14.69 -18.98
N ASP A 258 -11.18 15.34 -19.14
CA ASP A 258 -10.62 15.69 -20.45
C ASP A 258 -9.08 15.63 -20.44
N PRO A 259 -8.49 14.42 -20.25
CA PRO A 259 -7.05 14.23 -20.28
C PRO A 259 -6.48 14.61 -21.65
N LYS A 260 -5.35 15.30 -21.68
CA LYS A 260 -4.69 15.75 -22.91
C LYS A 260 -3.59 14.81 -23.38
N ASP A 261 -2.75 14.32 -22.48
CA ASP A 261 -1.63 13.45 -22.84
C ASP A 261 -2.11 12.03 -23.16
N ALA A 262 -1.49 11.43 -24.19
CA ALA A 262 -1.86 10.09 -24.67
C ALA A 262 -1.65 8.99 -23.60
N TYR A 263 -0.64 9.15 -22.74
CA TYR A 263 -0.41 8.23 -21.63
C TYR A 263 -1.44 8.40 -20.53
N THR A 264 -1.86 9.62 -20.20
CA THR A 264 -2.96 9.84 -19.24
C THR A 264 -4.26 9.21 -19.73
N LYS A 265 -4.60 9.39 -21.01
CA LYS A 265 -5.73 8.70 -21.66
C LYS A 265 -5.63 7.18 -21.54
N ALA A 266 -4.44 6.64 -21.82
CA ALA A 266 -4.19 5.21 -21.71
C ALA A 266 -4.35 4.69 -20.28
N LEU A 267 -3.82 5.40 -19.27
CA LEU A 267 -3.96 5.03 -17.86
C LEU A 267 -5.43 4.93 -17.43
N LEU A 268 -6.24 5.91 -17.83
CA LEU A 268 -7.68 5.92 -17.53
C LEU A 268 -8.41 4.80 -18.30
N ALA A 269 -8.09 4.59 -19.58
CA ALA A 269 -8.75 3.61 -20.44
C ALA A 269 -8.39 2.15 -20.11
N CYS A 270 -7.24 1.90 -19.48
CA CYS A 270 -6.80 0.56 -19.09
C CYS A 270 -7.39 0.09 -17.74
N ARG A 271 -8.19 0.92 -17.07
CA ARG A 271 -8.89 0.53 -15.85
C ARG A 271 -10.04 -0.43 -16.19
N PRO A 272 -10.06 -1.66 -15.66
CA PRO A 272 -11.18 -2.57 -15.87
C PRO A 272 -12.45 -2.03 -15.20
N THR A 273 -13.58 -2.16 -15.87
CA THR A 273 -14.88 -1.80 -15.32
C THR A 273 -15.65 -3.06 -14.89
N LEU A 274 -16.51 -2.94 -13.87
CA LEU A 274 -17.24 -4.10 -13.31
C LEU A 274 -18.39 -4.57 -14.21
N ASP A 275 -18.88 -3.70 -15.08
CA ASP A 275 -19.96 -3.94 -16.03
C ASP A 275 -19.52 -4.69 -17.28
N GLN A 276 -18.21 -4.72 -17.59
CA GLN A 276 -17.68 -5.34 -18.80
C GLN A 276 -16.57 -6.33 -18.50
N ARG A 277 -16.84 -7.61 -18.81
CA ARG A 277 -15.82 -8.65 -18.73
C ARG A 277 -15.04 -8.71 -20.04
N ALA A 278 -14.04 -7.84 -20.17
CA ALA A 278 -13.16 -7.87 -21.33
C ALA A 278 -12.40 -9.20 -21.40
N PRO A 279 -12.32 -9.85 -22.57
CA PRO A 279 -11.61 -11.11 -22.74
C PRO A 279 -10.09 -10.97 -22.54
N ARG A 280 -9.56 -9.76 -22.74
CA ARG A 280 -8.19 -9.37 -22.42
C ARG A 280 -8.21 -7.95 -21.83
N LEU A 281 -7.43 -7.74 -20.78
CA LEU A 281 -7.22 -6.40 -20.23
C LEU A 281 -6.41 -5.55 -21.21
N ARG A 282 -6.81 -4.30 -21.37
CA ARG A 282 -6.06 -3.34 -22.19
C ARG A 282 -4.69 -3.08 -21.55
N VAL A 283 -3.67 -2.99 -22.39
CA VAL A 283 -2.30 -2.65 -21.99
C VAL A 283 -2.00 -1.22 -22.45
N ILE A 284 -1.30 -0.45 -21.61
CA ILE A 284 -1.04 0.97 -21.84
C ILE A 284 -0.28 1.19 -23.16
N ASP A 285 0.80 0.44 -23.40
CA ASP A 285 1.57 0.57 -24.65
C ASP A 285 0.76 0.16 -25.89
N ASP A 286 -0.14 -0.81 -25.78
CA ASP A 286 -1.03 -1.21 -26.88
C ASP A 286 -2.09 -0.14 -27.16
N HIS A 287 -2.60 0.53 -26.12
CA HIS A 287 -3.52 1.66 -26.26
C HIS A 287 -2.83 2.87 -26.91
N ILE A 288 -1.63 3.23 -26.44
CA ILE A 288 -0.85 4.32 -27.02
C ILE A 288 -0.50 4.03 -28.49
N ALA A 289 -0.20 2.78 -28.82
CA ALA A 289 0.09 2.35 -30.19
C ALA A 289 -1.16 2.14 -31.07
N GLY A 290 -2.37 2.36 -30.55
CA GLY A 290 -3.63 2.16 -31.29
C GLY A 290 -3.96 0.70 -31.62
N ARG A 291 -3.30 -0.27 -30.97
CA ARG A 291 -3.45 -1.72 -31.21
C ARG A 291 -4.56 -2.39 -30.39
N SER A 292 -5.16 -1.66 -29.45
CA SER A 292 -6.05 -2.21 -28.42
C SER A 292 -7.43 -2.62 -28.95
N ASP A 293 -7.96 -1.95 -29.98
CA ASP A 293 -9.34 -2.20 -30.44
C ASP A 293 -9.49 -3.46 -31.30
N SER A 294 -8.45 -3.85 -32.06
CA SER A 294 -8.51 -5.02 -32.94
C SER A 294 -8.44 -6.36 -32.18
N ALA A 295 -7.74 -6.40 -31.04
CA ALA A 295 -7.57 -7.64 -30.26
C ALA A 295 -8.69 -7.88 -29.23
N VAL A 296 -9.36 -6.81 -28.75
CA VAL A 296 -10.50 -6.93 -27.83
C VAL A 296 -11.75 -7.40 -28.57
N GLN A 297 -11.92 -7.02 -29.85
CA GLN A 297 -13.03 -7.49 -30.69
C GLN A 297 -12.88 -8.94 -31.16
N SER A 298 -11.64 -9.45 -31.32
CA SER A 298 -11.40 -10.82 -31.81
C SER A 298 -11.46 -11.89 -30.73
N ALA A 299 -11.50 -11.52 -29.45
CA ALA A 299 -11.47 -12.48 -28.37
C ALA A 299 -12.90 -12.83 -27.94
N GLN A 300 -13.29 -14.08 -28.18
CA GLN A 300 -14.61 -14.58 -27.79
C GLN A 300 -14.85 -14.30 -26.31
N PRO A 301 -16.05 -13.81 -25.90
CA PRO A 301 -16.39 -13.68 -24.50
C PRO A 301 -16.16 -15.04 -23.83
N GLY A 302 -15.39 -15.04 -22.73
CA GLY A 302 -14.95 -16.26 -22.08
C GLY A 302 -16.10 -17.26 -21.97
N LYS A 303 -15.95 -18.41 -22.65
CA LYS A 303 -16.94 -19.49 -22.78
C LYS A 303 -17.79 -19.58 -21.50
N SER A 304 -19.11 -19.45 -21.63
CA SER A 304 -20.02 -19.68 -20.50
C SER A 304 -19.64 -21.01 -19.85
N ARG A 305 -19.34 -20.97 -18.55
CA ARG A 305 -18.84 -22.14 -17.83
C ARG A 305 -19.96 -23.16 -17.76
N ASP A 306 -19.68 -24.41 -18.11
CA ASP A 306 -20.66 -25.49 -18.08
C ASP A 306 -21.24 -25.69 -16.66
N PRO A 307 -22.52 -25.36 -16.41
CA PRO A 307 -23.13 -25.49 -15.09
C PRO A 307 -23.08 -26.93 -14.54
N ASN A 308 -23.00 -27.92 -15.45
CA ASN A 308 -23.01 -29.34 -15.15
C ASN A 308 -21.60 -29.96 -15.08
N ALA A 309 -20.55 -29.15 -15.13
CA ALA A 309 -19.18 -29.65 -15.02
C ALA A 309 -18.98 -30.44 -13.71
N ARG A 310 -18.22 -31.55 -13.81
CA ARG A 310 -17.87 -32.42 -12.67
C ARG A 310 -17.32 -31.60 -11.50
N VAL A 311 -17.81 -31.85 -10.29
CA VAL A 311 -17.23 -31.30 -9.05
C VAL A 311 -15.87 -31.96 -8.83
N ILE A 312 -14.82 -31.15 -8.76
CA ILE A 312 -13.44 -31.61 -8.56
C ILE A 312 -12.96 -31.41 -7.13
N LEU A 313 -13.53 -30.46 -6.39
CA LEU A 313 -13.23 -30.22 -4.99
C LEU A 313 -14.53 -29.93 -4.24
N GLU A 314 -14.78 -30.65 -3.16
CA GLU A 314 -15.89 -30.40 -2.25
C GLU A 314 -15.35 -30.31 -0.82
N ALA A 315 -15.67 -29.19 -0.17
CA ALA A 315 -15.40 -28.99 1.25
C ALA A 315 -16.75 -28.99 1.98
N SER A 316 -16.86 -29.79 3.03
CA SER A 316 -18.08 -29.96 3.82
C SER A 316 -17.80 -29.70 5.30
N ALA A 317 -18.44 -28.66 5.84
CA ALA A 317 -18.30 -28.22 7.22
C ALA A 317 -16.83 -28.09 7.69
N LEU A 318 -15.96 -27.56 6.82
CA LEU A 318 -14.53 -27.46 7.10
C LEU A 318 -14.27 -26.45 8.22
N THR A 319 -13.57 -26.88 9.27
CA THR A 319 -13.23 -26.08 10.45
C THR A 319 -11.74 -26.22 10.79
N LYS A 320 -11.17 -25.18 11.41
CA LYS A 320 -9.81 -25.19 11.91
C LYS A 320 -9.71 -24.40 13.21
N SER A 321 -9.12 -25.03 14.22
CA SER A 321 -8.69 -24.38 15.46
C SER A 321 -7.18 -24.51 15.69
N PHE A 322 -6.65 -23.64 16.53
CA PHE A 322 -5.26 -23.62 17.01
C PHE A 322 -5.23 -23.50 18.53
N TRP A 323 -4.28 -24.15 19.19
CA TRP A 323 -4.06 -23.99 20.64
C TRP A 323 -3.11 -22.82 20.89
N GLY A 324 -3.61 -21.76 21.52
CA GLY A 324 -2.80 -20.68 22.09
C GLY A 324 -2.47 -20.92 23.57
N ARG A 325 -1.45 -20.24 24.09
CA ARG A 325 -1.18 -20.23 25.54
C ARG A 325 -2.07 -19.18 26.23
N ARG A 326 -2.66 -19.54 27.37
CA ARG A 326 -3.39 -18.64 28.28
C ARG A 326 -2.70 -18.68 29.65
N GLY A 327 -1.87 -17.67 29.95
CA GLY A 327 -1.05 -17.66 31.16
C GLY A 327 0.08 -18.70 31.14
N VAL A 328 0.62 -19.02 32.31
CA VAL A 328 1.79 -19.92 32.46
C VAL A 328 1.42 -21.40 32.32
N PHE A 329 0.15 -21.77 32.61
CA PHE A 329 -0.31 -23.16 32.62
C PHE A 329 -1.56 -23.45 31.77
N GLY A 330 -2.22 -22.44 31.18
CA GLY A 330 -3.44 -22.65 30.40
C GLY A 330 -3.19 -22.77 28.90
N ARG A 331 -4.03 -23.56 28.21
CA ARG A 331 -4.20 -23.52 26.76
C ARG A 331 -5.58 -22.96 26.43
N GLN A 332 -5.67 -22.12 25.41
CA GLN A 332 -6.93 -21.60 24.88
C GLN A 332 -7.07 -22.02 23.43
N GLU A 333 -8.25 -22.50 23.06
CA GLU A 333 -8.56 -22.78 21.67
C GLU A 333 -8.91 -21.47 20.94
N PHE A 334 -8.21 -21.21 19.84
CA PHE A 334 -8.50 -20.15 18.90
C PHE A 334 -9.09 -20.77 17.63
N LYS A 335 -10.38 -20.56 17.37
CA LYS A 335 -11.05 -21.03 16.14
C LYS A 335 -10.76 -20.07 14.99
N ALA A 336 -9.89 -20.48 14.06
CA ALA A 336 -9.50 -19.69 12.90
C ALA A 336 -10.46 -19.87 11.69
N LEU A 337 -11.16 -20.99 11.61
CA LEU A 337 -12.19 -21.27 10.62
C LEU A 337 -13.38 -21.98 11.28
N GLY A 338 -14.60 -21.46 11.09
CA GLY A 338 -15.85 -22.01 11.66
C GLY A 338 -16.55 -21.13 12.70
N GLY A 339 -15.95 -20.01 13.10
CA GLY A 339 -16.54 -19.02 14.02
C GLY A 339 -16.95 -19.55 15.40
N ALA A 340 -17.52 -18.67 16.24
CA ALA A 340 -18.10 -19.05 17.53
C ALA A 340 -19.37 -19.91 17.37
N ALA A 341 -20.07 -19.78 16.24
CA ALA A 341 -21.31 -20.49 15.93
C ALA A 341 -21.11 -21.91 15.37
N GLY A 342 -19.88 -22.36 15.09
CA GLY A 342 -19.59 -23.73 14.66
C GLY A 342 -19.98 -24.06 13.21
N VAL A 343 -20.30 -23.07 12.38
CA VAL A 343 -20.64 -23.28 10.97
C VAL A 343 -19.35 -23.38 10.15
N GLY A 344 -18.95 -24.61 9.79
CA GLY A 344 -17.79 -24.85 8.95
C GLY A 344 -18.01 -24.42 7.49
N ALA A 345 -16.92 -24.09 6.80
CA ALA A 345 -16.97 -23.69 5.40
C ALA A 345 -17.44 -24.87 4.52
N THR A 346 -18.50 -24.64 3.73
CA THR A 346 -19.07 -25.64 2.82
C THR A 346 -19.18 -25.07 1.42
N PHE A 347 -18.51 -25.68 0.45
CA PHE A 347 -18.54 -25.24 -0.95
C PHE A 347 -18.09 -26.34 -1.91
N ARG A 348 -18.41 -26.16 -3.19
CA ARG A 348 -18.03 -27.04 -4.30
C ARG A 348 -17.35 -26.24 -5.39
N LEU A 349 -16.25 -26.76 -5.93
CA LEU A 349 -15.55 -26.24 -7.09
C LEU A 349 -15.66 -27.26 -8.23
N ARG A 350 -16.20 -26.79 -9.36
CA ARG A 350 -16.37 -27.59 -10.58
C ARG A 350 -15.18 -27.44 -11.51
N ARG A 351 -14.93 -28.45 -12.34
CA ARG A 351 -13.90 -28.41 -13.38
C ARG A 351 -14.12 -27.18 -14.28
N GLY A 352 -13.04 -26.46 -14.59
CA GLY A 352 -13.09 -25.25 -15.41
C GLY A 352 -13.74 -24.01 -14.75
N HIS A 353 -14.17 -24.12 -13.49
CA HIS A 353 -14.67 -22.96 -12.73
C HIS A 353 -13.54 -22.35 -11.89
N THR A 354 -13.72 -21.08 -11.54
CA THR A 354 -12.89 -20.38 -10.56
C THR A 354 -13.79 -20.01 -9.40
N LEU A 355 -13.46 -20.46 -8.19
CA LEU A 355 -14.10 -20.05 -6.95
C LEU A 355 -13.25 -18.96 -6.30
N GLY A 356 -13.81 -17.77 -6.13
CA GLY A 356 -13.19 -16.70 -5.36
C GLY A 356 -13.57 -16.79 -3.89
N VAL A 357 -12.59 -16.77 -3.00
CA VAL A 357 -12.81 -16.70 -1.55
C VAL A 357 -12.47 -15.28 -1.08
N VAL A 358 -13.46 -14.56 -0.57
CA VAL A 358 -13.34 -13.14 -0.19
C VAL A 358 -13.76 -12.95 1.27
N GLY A 359 -13.15 -11.99 1.95
CA GLY A 359 -13.42 -11.65 3.34
C GLY A 359 -12.34 -10.72 3.89
N GLU A 360 -12.56 -10.10 5.04
CA GLU A 360 -11.62 -9.17 5.69
C GLU A 360 -10.29 -9.84 6.07
N SER A 361 -9.22 -9.05 6.24
CA SER A 361 -7.95 -9.59 6.78
C SER A 361 -8.19 -10.30 8.12
N GLY A 362 -7.69 -11.53 8.26
CA GLY A 362 -7.92 -12.36 9.45
C GLY A 362 -9.19 -13.21 9.43
N SER A 363 -10.03 -13.13 8.39
CA SER A 363 -11.26 -13.93 8.25
C SER A 363 -11.05 -15.43 7.99
N GLY A 364 -9.81 -15.92 8.01
CA GLY A 364 -9.49 -17.34 7.81
C GLY A 364 -9.31 -17.80 6.36
N LYS A 365 -9.19 -16.90 5.37
CA LYS A 365 -8.98 -17.25 3.94
C LYS A 365 -7.74 -18.12 3.70
N THR A 366 -6.59 -17.67 4.21
CA THR A 366 -5.32 -18.42 4.10
C THR A 366 -5.39 -19.73 4.86
N THR A 367 -5.99 -19.71 6.06
CA THR A 367 -6.23 -20.92 6.85
C THR A 367 -7.11 -21.92 6.11
N LEU A 368 -8.14 -21.46 5.40
CA LEU A 368 -8.99 -22.29 4.56
C LEU A 368 -8.18 -22.92 3.43
N GLY A 369 -7.41 -22.13 2.66
CA GLY A 369 -6.57 -22.64 1.58
C GLY A 369 -5.56 -23.69 2.04
N LEU A 370 -4.86 -23.42 3.15
CA LEU A 370 -3.90 -24.35 3.74
C LEU A 370 -4.57 -25.59 4.33
N ALA A 371 -5.77 -25.47 4.90
CA ALA A 371 -6.54 -26.61 5.40
C ALA A 371 -7.01 -27.53 4.27
N LEU A 372 -7.40 -26.98 3.11
CA LEU A 372 -7.76 -27.76 1.93
C LEU A 372 -6.58 -28.60 1.40
N LEU A 373 -5.37 -28.03 1.45
CA LEU A 373 -4.15 -28.66 0.96
C LEU A 373 -3.40 -29.49 2.03
N ARG A 374 -3.94 -29.58 3.25
CA ARG A 374 -3.27 -30.20 4.41
C ARG A 374 -1.84 -29.69 4.66
N LEU A 375 -1.55 -28.45 4.29
CA LEU A 375 -0.25 -27.80 4.54
C LEU A 375 -0.10 -27.30 5.99
N HIS A 376 -1.04 -27.68 6.86
CA HIS A 376 -1.02 -27.36 8.29
C HIS A 376 -1.10 -28.63 9.13
N GLU A 377 0.06 -29.12 9.62
CA GLU A 377 0.28 -29.67 10.98
C GLU A 377 1.80 -29.81 11.24
N PRO A 378 2.36 -29.16 12.30
CA PRO A 378 2.23 -29.62 13.69
C PRO A 378 2.11 -28.52 14.78
N SER A 379 1.57 -27.33 14.49
CA SER A 379 1.23 -26.35 15.53
C SER A 379 -0.16 -26.67 16.11
N GLY A 380 -0.16 -27.50 17.15
CA GLY A 380 -1.33 -28.14 17.78
C GLY A 380 -2.66 -27.40 17.62
N GLY A 381 -3.58 -27.99 16.87
CA GLY A 381 -4.93 -27.48 16.65
C GLY A 381 -5.75 -28.50 15.87
N ARG A 382 -7.09 -28.45 15.89
CA ARG A 382 -7.94 -29.46 15.25
C ARG A 382 -8.42 -28.99 13.88
N VAL A 383 -8.31 -29.84 12.85
CA VAL A 383 -9.06 -29.70 11.60
C VAL A 383 -10.30 -30.58 11.71
N GLY A 384 -11.47 -30.09 11.32
CA GLY A 384 -12.71 -30.86 11.26
C GLY A 384 -13.43 -30.69 9.93
N GLY A 385 -14.35 -31.59 9.61
CA GLY A 385 -15.09 -31.61 8.34
C GLY A 385 -14.54 -32.64 7.36
N ARG A 386 -14.91 -32.52 6.08
CA ARG A 386 -14.46 -33.38 4.98
C ARG A 386 -14.01 -32.54 3.80
N VAL A 387 -12.92 -32.96 3.15
CA VAL A 387 -12.44 -32.35 1.89
C VAL A 387 -12.20 -33.46 0.89
N THR A 388 -12.98 -33.48 -0.20
CA THR A 388 -12.77 -34.42 -1.29
C THR A 388 -12.17 -33.74 -2.51
N PHE A 389 -11.13 -34.32 -3.10
CA PHE A 389 -10.55 -33.89 -4.37
C PHE A 389 -10.59 -35.04 -5.37
N ASP A 390 -11.24 -34.82 -6.51
CA ASP A 390 -11.56 -35.81 -7.54
C ASP A 390 -12.22 -37.11 -7.01
N GLY A 391 -12.93 -37.01 -5.87
CA GLY A 391 -13.58 -38.13 -5.19
C GLY A 391 -12.77 -38.76 -4.05
N ILE A 392 -11.53 -38.32 -3.83
CA ILE A 392 -10.63 -38.81 -2.78
C ILE A 392 -10.75 -37.92 -1.55
N ASP A 393 -11.02 -38.48 -0.37
CA ASP A 393 -11.08 -37.74 0.90
C ASP A 393 -9.67 -37.39 1.39
N LEU A 394 -9.25 -36.15 1.16
CA LEU A 394 -7.91 -35.67 1.48
C LEU A 394 -7.60 -35.72 2.97
N LEU A 395 -8.58 -35.43 3.85
CA LEU A 395 -8.37 -35.41 5.30
C LEU A 395 -8.25 -36.83 5.88
N GLY A 396 -8.79 -37.84 5.19
CA GLY A 396 -8.70 -39.24 5.58
C GLY A 396 -7.38 -39.93 5.20
N LEU A 397 -6.57 -39.35 4.30
CA LEU A 397 -5.34 -39.96 3.81
C LEU A 397 -4.23 -40.00 4.90
N SER A 398 -3.45 -41.08 4.92
CA SER A 398 -2.21 -41.13 5.68
C SER A 398 -1.12 -40.25 5.05
N PRO A 399 -0.07 -39.86 5.81
CA PRO A 399 1.05 -39.07 5.26
C PRO A 399 1.76 -39.72 4.07
N ARG A 400 1.78 -41.07 4.00
CA ARG A 400 2.39 -41.80 2.88
C ARG A 400 1.54 -41.76 1.62
N GLU A 401 0.21 -41.79 1.78
CA GLU A 401 -0.74 -41.70 0.66
C GLU A 401 -0.84 -40.28 0.10
N MET A 402 -0.42 -39.25 0.85
CA MET A 402 -0.35 -37.87 0.37
C MET A 402 0.88 -37.58 -0.50
N LEU A 403 2.00 -38.29 -0.34
CA LEU A 403 3.25 -38.01 -1.08
C LEU A 403 3.14 -38.08 -2.63
N PRO A 404 2.37 -39.00 -3.23
CA PRO A 404 2.22 -39.09 -4.69
C PRO A 404 1.10 -38.22 -5.28
N MET A 405 0.35 -37.48 -4.47
CA MET A 405 -0.71 -36.55 -4.91
C MET A 405 -0.18 -35.12 -5.02
#